data_AF-A0A2R7SV10-F1
#
_entry.id   AF-A0A2R7SV10-F1
#
_cell.length_a   1.000
_cell.length_b   1.000
_cell.length_c   1.000
_cell.angle_alpha   90.00
_cell.angle_beta   90.00
_cell.angle_gamma   90.00
#
_symmetry.space_group_name_H-M   'P 1'
#
loop_
_entity.id
_entity.type
_entity.pdbx_description
1 polymer ?
#
loop_
_entity_poly.entity_id
_entity_poly.type
_entity_poly.pdbx_seq_one_letter_code
_entity_poly.pdbx_strand_id
1 'polypeptide(L)'
;MLFDSYVRLGRDELKALSFEHLESCADPAAQDERAEPADACPTAAIEGFTEWVSTAPRPHSIGWDWYVKVPEGTLAVRPFSIRTNIMLRQEDGSDAGQAATLEAIGELIQGWPWAEAVLQRLQPQLCKD
;
A
#
# COMPACT_ATOMS: atom_id res chain seq x y z
N MET A 1 -16.67 -11.43 -23.37
CA MET A 1 -15.68 -10.75 -22.51
C MET A 1 -15.95 -11.18 -21.09
N LEU A 2 -15.10 -12.01 -20.51
CA LEU A 2 -15.08 -12.18 -19.05
C LEU A 2 -14.36 -10.94 -18.52
N PHE A 3 -15.08 -10.09 -17.79
CA PHE A 3 -14.52 -8.88 -17.20
C PHE A 3 -13.70 -9.29 -15.97
N ASP A 4 -12.38 -9.08 -16.03
CA ASP A 4 -11.40 -9.46 -15.00
C ASP A 4 -11.27 -8.42 -13.88
N SER A 5 -12.25 -7.51 -13.76
CA SER A 5 -12.32 -6.41 -12.78
C SER A 5 -11.19 -5.36 -12.85
N TYR A 6 -10.19 -5.55 -13.72
CA TYR A 6 -9.09 -4.61 -13.88
C TYR A 6 -9.48 -3.39 -14.71
N VAL A 7 -9.03 -2.22 -14.26
CA VAL A 7 -9.01 -0.98 -15.02
C VAL A 7 -7.63 -0.85 -15.67
N ARG A 8 -7.61 -0.76 -16.99
CA ARG A 8 -6.37 -0.79 -17.77
C ARG A 8 -5.88 0.61 -18.10
N LEU A 9 -4.62 0.90 -17.77
CA LEU A 9 -3.99 2.22 -17.95
C LEU A 9 -2.60 2.07 -18.59
N GLY A 10 -2.20 3.04 -19.40
CA GLY A 10 -0.81 3.24 -19.77
C GLY A 10 0.02 3.81 -18.60
N ARG A 11 1.35 3.74 -18.72
CA ARG A 11 2.27 4.24 -17.68
C ARG A 11 2.11 5.75 -17.41
N ASP A 12 1.93 6.55 -18.46
CA ASP A 12 1.77 8.00 -18.30
C ASP A 12 0.41 8.37 -17.70
N GLU A 13 -0.63 7.61 -18.02
CA GLU A 13 -1.95 7.76 -17.40
C GLU A 13 -1.89 7.44 -15.90
N LEU A 14 -1.21 6.35 -15.51
CA LEU A 14 -1.00 6.00 -14.10
C LEU A 14 -0.27 7.12 -13.34
N LYS A 15 0.79 7.69 -13.93
CA LYS A 15 1.56 8.79 -13.32
C LYS A 15 0.78 10.10 -13.21
N ALA A 16 -0.19 10.32 -14.10
CA ALA A 16 -1.05 11.50 -14.08
C ALA A 16 -2.20 11.40 -13.06
N LEU A 17 -2.49 10.20 -12.55
CA LEU A 17 -3.50 10.02 -11.51
C LEU A 17 -3.04 10.65 -10.19
N SER A 18 -3.97 11.33 -9.53
CA SER A 18 -3.84 11.75 -8.14
C SER A 18 -4.59 10.78 -7.24
N PHE A 19 -3.98 10.38 -6.14
CA PHE A 19 -4.57 9.49 -5.15
C PHE A 19 -4.70 10.19 -3.81
N GLU A 20 -5.84 9.97 -3.17
CA GLU A 20 -6.12 10.46 -1.83
C GLU A 20 -6.13 9.29 -0.85
N HIS A 21 -5.70 9.59 0.37
CA HIS A 21 -5.75 8.64 1.49
C HIS A 21 -7.22 8.36 1.83
N LEU A 22 -7.60 7.08 1.84
CA LEU A 22 -8.95 6.66 2.18
C LEU A 22 -9.01 6.17 3.63
N GLU A 23 -8.14 5.23 3.99
CA GLU A 23 -8.15 4.62 5.32
C GLU A 23 -6.78 4.05 5.70
N SER A 24 -6.48 4.05 7.01
CA SER A 24 -5.40 3.28 7.60
C SER A 24 -5.81 2.79 8.98
N CYS A 25 -5.34 1.59 9.31
CA CYS A 25 -5.50 0.98 10.62
C CYS A 25 -4.22 0.24 10.99
N ALA A 26 -3.89 0.21 12.28
CA ALA A 26 -2.89 -0.71 12.81
C ALA A 26 -3.54 -2.08 13.01
N ASP A 27 -2.79 -3.16 12.75
CA ASP A 27 -3.22 -4.53 13.00
C ASP A 27 -2.61 -5.05 14.32
N PRO A 28 -3.36 -5.05 15.42
CA PRO A 28 -2.87 -5.53 16.71
C PRO A 28 -2.71 -7.06 16.74
N ALA A 29 -3.44 -7.82 15.92
CA ALA A 29 -3.38 -9.29 15.92
C ALA A 29 -2.06 -9.81 15.33
N ALA A 30 -1.44 -9.03 14.44
CA ALA A 30 -0.14 -9.36 13.88
C ALA A 30 1.00 -9.35 14.93
N GLN A 31 0.76 -8.78 16.12
CA GLN A 31 1.70 -8.82 17.24
C GLN A 31 1.68 -10.16 17.99
N ASP A 32 0.52 -10.83 18.06
CA ASP A 32 0.32 -12.07 18.84
C ASP A 32 0.73 -13.34 18.08
N GLU A 33 0.70 -13.32 16.74
CA GLU A 33 1.04 -14.50 15.92
C GLU A 33 2.55 -14.74 15.79
N ARG A 34 3.41 -13.80 16.21
CA ARG A 34 4.86 -13.97 16.21
C ARG A 34 5.34 -14.53 17.54
N ALA A 35 5.35 -15.86 17.63
CA ALA A 35 6.17 -16.57 18.62
C ALA A 35 7.67 -16.36 18.28
N GLU A 36 8.21 -15.21 18.66
CA GLU A 36 9.65 -14.96 18.55
C GLU A 36 10.41 -15.91 19.51
N PRO A 37 11.55 -16.50 19.09
CA PRO A 37 12.38 -17.30 19.99
C PRO A 37 12.87 -16.45 21.17
N ALA A 38 13.02 -17.06 22.34
CA ALA A 38 13.31 -16.36 23.60
C ALA A 38 14.58 -15.48 23.62
N ASP A 39 15.49 -15.65 22.64
CA ASP A 39 16.72 -14.87 22.47
C ASP A 39 16.63 -13.79 21.37
N ALA A 40 15.50 -13.66 20.68
CA ALA A 40 15.26 -12.56 19.76
C ALA A 40 14.87 -11.31 20.56
N CYS A 41 15.55 -10.19 20.30
CA CYS A 41 15.07 -8.89 20.77
C CYS A 41 13.66 -8.69 20.19
N PRO A 42 12.60 -8.54 21.01
CA PRO A 42 11.23 -8.48 20.52
C PRO A 42 11.06 -7.21 19.68
N THR A 43 11.22 -7.36 18.37
CA THR A 43 10.88 -6.35 17.39
C THR A 43 9.40 -6.53 17.06
N ALA A 44 8.53 -6.24 18.03
CA ALA A 44 7.11 -6.10 17.77
C ALA A 44 6.93 -4.93 16.78
N ALA A 45 7.09 -5.21 15.49
CA ALA A 45 6.97 -4.24 14.43
C ALA A 45 5.48 -3.93 14.34
N ILE A 46 5.09 -2.77 14.85
CA ILE A 46 3.75 -2.23 14.64
C ILE A 46 3.49 -2.28 13.14
N GLU A 47 2.43 -2.94 12.75
CA GLU A 47 2.06 -3.10 11.35
C GLU A 47 0.59 -2.78 11.15
N GLY A 48 0.18 -2.71 9.89
CA GLY A 48 -1.18 -2.39 9.54
C GLY A 48 -1.33 -2.28 8.04
N PHE A 49 -2.44 -1.69 7.61
CA PHE A 49 -2.73 -1.47 6.20
C PHE A 49 -3.07 -0.01 5.92
N THR A 50 -2.98 0.37 4.66
CA THR A 50 -3.48 1.63 4.15
C THR A 50 -4.13 1.44 2.80
N GLU A 51 -5.21 2.17 2.55
CA GLU A 51 -5.98 2.16 1.32
C GLU A 51 -6.05 3.57 0.73
N TRP A 52 -5.90 3.65 -0.58
CA TRP A 52 -5.86 4.90 -1.36
C TRP A 52 -6.74 4.78 -2.59
N VAL A 53 -7.38 5.88 -2.97
CA VAL A 53 -8.29 5.93 -4.13
C VAL A 53 -8.00 7.14 -5.00
N SER A 54 -8.07 6.96 -6.32
CA SER A 54 -7.86 8.05 -7.27
C SER A 54 -9.02 9.04 -7.27
N THR A 55 -8.75 10.32 -7.53
CA THR A 55 -9.79 11.35 -7.73
C THR A 55 -10.40 11.36 -9.14
N ALA A 56 -10.06 10.39 -9.97
CA ALA A 56 -10.57 10.26 -11.33
C ALA A 56 -12.06 9.85 -11.36
N PRO A 57 -12.80 10.17 -12.45
CA PRO A 57 -14.21 9.79 -12.59
C PRO A 57 -14.50 8.29 -12.48
N ARG A 58 -13.54 7.45 -12.87
CA ARG A 58 -13.54 6.02 -12.57
C ARG A 58 -12.56 5.77 -11.43
N PRO A 59 -12.97 5.13 -10.32
CA PRO A 59 -12.10 4.93 -9.18
C PRO A 59 -11.04 3.86 -9.47
N HIS A 60 -9.78 4.22 -9.24
CA HIS A 60 -8.65 3.31 -9.17
C HIS A 60 -8.23 3.19 -7.71
N SER A 61 -7.94 1.98 -7.25
CA SER A 61 -7.59 1.71 -5.85
C SER A 61 -6.18 1.15 -5.75
N ILE A 62 -5.45 1.59 -4.73
CA ILE A 62 -4.14 1.05 -4.35
C ILE A 62 -4.13 0.90 -2.83
N GLY A 63 -3.87 -0.31 -2.35
CA GLY A 63 -3.74 -0.62 -0.94
C GLY A 63 -2.46 -1.40 -0.68
N TRP A 64 -1.86 -1.25 0.49
CA TRP A 64 -0.71 -2.05 0.90
C TRP A 64 -0.64 -2.19 2.41
N ASP A 65 0.17 -3.14 2.85
CA ASP A 65 0.48 -3.30 4.26
C ASP A 65 1.77 -2.55 4.57
N TRP A 66 1.86 -1.99 5.76
CA TRP A 66 3.03 -1.27 6.25
C TRP A 66 3.49 -1.86 7.57
N TYR A 67 4.76 -1.63 7.89
CA TYR A 67 5.33 -1.97 9.20
C TYR A 67 6.29 -0.87 9.64
N VAL A 68 6.48 -0.73 10.94
CA VAL A 68 7.50 0.15 11.51
C VAL A 68 8.85 -0.56 11.46
N LYS A 69 9.78 0.02 10.70
CA LYS A 69 11.16 -0.44 10.65
C LYS A 69 11.88 -0.02 11.93
N VAL A 70 12.45 -1.01 12.62
CA VAL A 70 13.26 -0.80 13.82
C VAL A 70 14.75 -0.89 13.46
N PRO A 71 15.60 -0.08 14.11
CA PRO A 71 15.28 0.88 15.18
C PRO A 71 14.85 2.27 14.69
N GLU A 72 14.79 2.52 13.37
CA GLU A 72 14.60 3.88 12.82
C GLU A 72 13.23 4.51 13.14
N GLY A 73 12.21 3.70 13.46
CA GLY A 73 10.86 4.16 13.75
C GLY A 73 10.11 4.66 12.51
N THR A 74 10.59 4.34 11.31
CA THR A 74 10.01 4.78 10.04
C THR A 74 9.06 3.73 9.48
N LEU A 75 7.99 4.18 8.81
CA LEU A 75 7.06 3.28 8.15
C LEU A 75 7.69 2.78 6.84
N ALA A 76 7.58 1.48 6.59
CA ALA A 76 8.01 0.83 5.36
C ALA A 76 6.85 0.04 4.76
N VAL A 77 6.83 -0.06 3.43
CA VAL A 77 5.88 -0.92 2.71
C VAL A 77 6.27 -2.38 2.92
N ARG A 78 5.33 -3.23 3.31
CA ARG A 78 5.54 -4.67 3.41
C ARG A 78 5.74 -5.26 2.00
N PRO A 79 6.81 -6.03 1.76
CA PRO A 79 7.03 -6.67 0.47
C PRO A 79 5.82 -7.48 0.01
N PHE A 80 5.51 -7.40 -1.28
CA PHE A 80 4.43 -8.17 -1.94
C PHE A 80 3.00 -7.92 -1.39
N SER A 81 2.80 -6.84 -0.63
CA SER A 81 1.48 -6.52 -0.05
C SER A 81 0.61 -5.60 -0.91
N ILE A 82 1.15 -5.04 -2.00
CA ILE A 82 0.42 -4.09 -2.85
C ILE A 82 -0.77 -4.79 -3.53
N ARG A 83 -1.95 -4.21 -3.35
CA ARG A 83 -3.24 -4.61 -3.90
C ARG A 83 -3.76 -3.48 -4.78
N THR A 84 -4.28 -3.81 -5.95
CA THR A 84 -4.83 -2.80 -6.86
C THR A 84 -5.87 -3.38 -7.80
N ASN A 85 -6.77 -2.54 -8.30
CA ASN A 85 -7.63 -2.85 -9.43
C ASN A 85 -7.04 -2.39 -10.78
N ILE A 86 -5.79 -1.96 -10.82
CA ILE A 86 -5.12 -1.45 -12.04
C ILE A 86 -4.39 -2.61 -12.74
N MET A 87 -4.41 -2.62 -14.07
CA MET A 87 -3.51 -3.42 -14.91
C MET A 87 -2.80 -2.48 -15.87
N LEU A 88 -1.46 -2.44 -15.84
CA LEU A 88 -0.71 -1.64 -16.80
C LEU A 88 -0.81 -2.23 -18.20
N ARG A 89 -0.92 -1.35 -19.20
CA ARG A 89 -0.81 -1.69 -20.61
C ARG A 89 0.56 -1.35 -21.17
N GLN A 90 1.01 -2.17 -22.09
CA GLN A 90 2.15 -1.87 -22.95
C GLN A 90 1.72 -0.93 -24.09
N GLU A 91 2.69 -0.39 -24.83
CA GLU A 91 2.44 0.52 -25.97
C GLU A 91 1.64 -0.15 -27.09
N ASP A 92 1.83 -1.46 -27.29
CA ASP A 92 1.06 -2.27 -28.25
C ASP A 92 -0.38 -2.56 -27.79
N GLY A 93 -0.74 -2.09 -26.59
CA GLY A 93 -2.05 -2.23 -25.99
C GLY A 93 -2.29 -3.55 -25.25
N SER A 94 -1.31 -4.45 -25.19
CA SER A 94 -1.37 -5.69 -24.38
C SER A 94 -1.20 -5.40 -22.89
N ASP A 95 -1.58 -6.36 -22.04
CA ASP A 95 -1.38 -6.25 -20.59
C ASP A 95 0.11 -6.48 -20.25
N ALA A 96 0.69 -5.60 -19.44
CA ALA A 96 2.05 -5.77 -18.92
C ALA A 96 2.15 -6.91 -17.89
N GLY A 97 1.00 -7.35 -17.35
CA GLY A 97 0.90 -8.38 -16.33
C GLY A 97 1.01 -7.82 -14.91
N GLN A 98 0.65 -8.66 -13.95
CA GLN A 98 0.53 -8.26 -12.55
C GLN A 98 1.87 -7.83 -11.95
N ALA A 99 2.94 -8.59 -12.16
CA ALA A 99 4.26 -8.28 -11.58
C ALA A 99 4.78 -6.89 -12.02
N ALA A 100 4.76 -6.60 -13.32
CA ALA A 100 5.18 -5.31 -13.86
C ALA A 100 4.26 -4.16 -13.40
N THR A 101 2.97 -4.44 -13.21
CA THR A 101 2.02 -3.46 -12.66
C THR A 101 2.34 -3.12 -11.20
N LEU A 102 2.56 -4.12 -10.37
CA LEU A 102 2.88 -3.93 -8.95
C LEU A 102 4.23 -3.26 -8.74
N GLU A 103 5.23 -3.58 -9.57
CA GLU A 103 6.54 -2.92 -9.56
C GLU A 103 6.41 -1.42 -9.83
N ALA A 104 5.72 -1.04 -10.91
CA ALA A 104 5.51 0.37 -11.26
C ALA A 104 4.69 1.14 -10.20
N ILE A 105 3.71 0.48 -9.57
CA ILE A 105 2.97 1.08 -8.46
C ILE A 105 3.88 1.24 -7.22
N GLY A 106 4.75 0.27 -6.95
CA GLY A 106 5.72 0.36 -5.87
C GLY A 106 6.66 1.56 -6.04
N GLU A 107 7.16 1.80 -7.26
CA GLU A 107 7.95 2.99 -7.60
C GLU A 107 7.15 4.29 -7.39
N LEU A 108 5.87 4.30 -7.79
CA LEU A 108 4.99 5.46 -7.62
C LEU A 108 4.78 5.80 -6.14
N ILE A 109 4.53 4.79 -5.28
CA ILE A 109 4.33 4.95 -3.84
C ILE A 109 5.57 5.53 -3.16
N GLN A 110 6.79 5.18 -3.61
CA GLN A 110 8.03 5.74 -3.04
C GLN A 110 8.13 7.26 -3.16
N GLY A 111 7.44 7.86 -4.14
CA GLY A 111 7.37 9.32 -4.32
C GLY A 111 6.28 10.01 -3.50
N TRP A 112 5.42 9.27 -2.79
CA TRP A 112 4.28 9.84 -2.07
C TRP A 112 4.62 10.11 -0.59
N PRO A 113 4.08 11.19 0.00
CA PRO A 113 4.13 11.42 1.45
C PRO A 113 3.11 10.54 2.18
N TRP A 114 3.12 9.24 1.89
CA TRP A 114 2.09 8.31 2.37
C TRP A 114 2.25 8.01 3.87
N ALA A 115 3.49 7.98 4.36
CA ALA A 115 3.77 7.70 5.76
C ALA A 115 3.18 8.78 6.67
N GLU A 116 3.26 10.05 6.27
CA GLU A 116 2.65 11.18 6.96
C GLU A 116 1.13 11.04 7.03
N ALA A 117 0.49 10.67 5.92
CA ALA A 117 -0.96 10.46 5.87
C ALA A 117 -1.41 9.32 6.80
N VAL A 118 -0.69 8.20 6.81
CA VAL A 118 -0.94 7.07 7.72
C VAL A 118 -0.82 7.53 9.17
N LEU A 119 0.29 8.19 9.54
CA LEU A 119 0.51 8.67 10.91
C LEU A 119 -0.58 9.65 11.37
N GLN A 120 -0.99 10.59 10.52
CA GLN A 120 -2.09 11.51 10.81
C GLN A 120 -3.41 10.77 11.06
N ARG A 121 -3.69 9.69 10.31
CA ARG A 121 -4.89 8.86 10.51
C ARG A 121 -4.86 8.04 11.80
N LEU A 122 -3.68 7.57 12.21
CA LEU A 122 -3.48 6.74 13.40
C LEU A 122 -3.45 7.55 14.71
N GLN A 123 -2.98 8.81 14.69
CA GLN A 123 -2.90 9.67 15.89
C GLN A 123 -4.20 9.68 16.73
N PRO A 124 -5.40 9.91 16.16
CA PRO A 124 -6.66 9.88 16.93
C PRO A 124 -7.05 8.50 17.47
N GLN A 125 -6.50 7.42 16.91
CA GLN A 125 -6.78 6.05 17.34
C GLN A 125 -5.91 5.67 18.53
N LEU A 126 -4.70 6.23 18.62
CA LEU A 126 -3.73 5.99 19.69
C LEU A 126 -3.96 6.86 20.93
N CYS A 127 -4.61 8.03 20.82
CA CYS A 127 -4.88 8.94 21.95
C CYS A 127 -6.20 8.66 22.69
N LYS A 128 -6.82 7.49 22.50
CA LYS A 128 -8.02 7.08 23.26
C LYS A 128 -7.61 6.24 24.47
N ASP A 129 -7.01 6.91 25.45
CA ASP A 129 -6.83 6.40 26.83
C ASP A 129 -7.69 7.22 27.80
#